data_AF-A0A4Q5Z095-F1
#
_entry.id   AF-A0A4Q5Z095-F1
#
_cell.length_a   1.000
_cell.length_b   1.000
_cell.length_c   1.000
_cell.angle_alpha   90.00
_cell.angle_beta   90.00
_cell.angle_gamma   90.00
#
_symmetry.space_group_name_H-M   'P 1'
#
loop_
_entity.id
_entity.type
_entity.pdbx_description
1 polymer ?
#
loop_
_entity_poly.entity_id
_entity_poly.type
_entity_poly.pdbx_seq_one_letter_code
_entity_poly.pdbx_strand_id
1 'polypeptide(L)'
;DNKPVPYVISEKQVQKWTGSKVALIELIYALHAEGVFNNGTTDLKETAKFFEDTFNIDLGQFHRTFFEMRARKSERTKFLNSLRDTLVRRMDEVDEI
;
A
#
# COMPACT_ATOMS: atom_id res chain seq x y z
N ASP A 1 31.81 -0.49 -20.74
CA ASP A 1 30.34 -0.65 -20.82
C ASP A 1 29.78 -1.16 -19.51
N ASN A 2 29.27 -0.27 -18.66
CA ASN A 2 28.72 -0.59 -17.35
C ASN A 2 27.21 -0.84 -17.45
N LYS A 3 26.81 -1.97 -18.06
CA LYS A 3 25.39 -2.36 -18.08
C LYS A 3 25.01 -2.84 -16.67
N PRO A 4 23.93 -2.33 -16.05
CA PRO A 4 23.52 -2.77 -14.73
C PRO A 4 23.24 -4.27 -14.77
N VAL A 5 23.81 -5.00 -13.81
CA VAL A 5 23.53 -6.42 -13.63
C VAL A 5 22.04 -6.55 -13.32
N PRO A 6 21.27 -7.38 -14.04
CA PRO A 6 19.85 -7.56 -13.74
C PRO A 6 19.72 -8.01 -12.30
N TYR A 7 18.84 -7.37 -11.53
CA TYR A 7 18.54 -7.80 -10.18
C TYR A 7 17.97 -9.22 -10.24
N VAL A 8 18.75 -10.21 -9.81
CA VAL A 8 18.33 -11.60 -9.77
C VAL A 8 17.37 -11.74 -8.59
N ILE A 9 16.08 -11.83 -8.88
CA ILE A 9 15.07 -12.11 -7.87
C ILE A 9 15.29 -13.54 -7.39
N SER A 10 15.72 -13.70 -6.13
CA SER A 10 15.74 -15.01 -5.46
C SER A 10 14.33 -15.60 -5.40
N GLU A 11 14.19 -16.89 -5.07
CA GLU A 11 12.87 -17.54 -4.97
C GLU A 11 11.82 -16.66 -4.27
N LYS A 12 10.59 -16.66 -4.82
CA LYS A 12 9.50 -15.78 -4.39
C LYS A 12 9.21 -15.99 -2.91
N GLN A 13 9.70 -15.08 -2.07
CA GLN A 13 9.29 -15.03 -0.68
C GLN A 13 7.88 -14.44 -0.58
N VAL A 14 6.93 -15.24 -0.12
CA VAL A 14 5.56 -14.78 0.17
C VAL A 14 5.64 -13.74 1.28
N GLN A 15 5.33 -12.49 0.94
CA GLN A 15 5.30 -11.39 1.90
C GLN A 15 4.04 -11.48 2.74
N LYS A 16 4.18 -11.38 4.06
CA LYS A 16 3.06 -11.32 4.99
C LYS A 16 2.81 -9.88 5.37
N TRP A 17 1.57 -9.43 5.22
CA TRP A 17 1.18 -8.11 5.72
C TRP A 17 1.09 -8.15 7.25
N THR A 18 1.92 -7.35 7.91
CA THR A 18 2.01 -7.25 9.37
C THR A 18 1.39 -5.96 9.93
N GLY A 19 0.98 -5.05 9.04
CA GLY A 19 0.24 -3.85 9.41
C GLY A 19 -1.22 -4.16 9.80
N SER A 20 -1.93 -3.16 10.30
CA SER A 20 -3.36 -3.30 10.57
C SER A 20 -4.18 -3.46 9.27
N LYS A 21 -5.36 -4.08 9.36
CA LYS A 21 -6.30 -4.13 8.22
C LYS A 21 -6.71 -2.72 7.76
N VAL A 22 -6.90 -1.80 8.71
CA VAL A 22 -7.22 -0.39 8.42
C VAL A 22 -6.13 0.26 7.55
N ALA A 23 -4.85 0.00 7.85
CA ALA A 23 -3.74 0.51 7.06
C ALA A 23 -3.72 -0.07 5.63
N LEU A 24 -4.02 -1.37 5.48
CA LEU A 24 -4.14 -2.00 4.17
C LEU A 24 -5.30 -1.42 3.37
N ILE A 25 -6.46 -1.23 4.01
CA ILE A 25 -7.64 -0.60 3.40
C ILE A 25 -7.32 0.83 2.96
N GLU A 26 -6.61 1.60 3.80
CA GLU A 26 -6.15 2.95 3.45
C GLU A 26 -5.29 2.95 2.18
N LEU A 27 -4.32 2.03 2.09
CA LEU A 27 -3.46 1.90 0.93
C LEU A 27 -4.24 1.49 -0.33
N ILE A 28 -5.15 0.52 -0.22
CA ILE A 28 -6.01 0.06 -1.32
C ILE A 28 -6.81 1.22 -1.89
N TYR A 29 -7.48 1.99 -1.01
CA TYR A 29 -8.27 3.14 -1.44
C TYR A 29 -7.42 4.23 -2.08
N ALA A 30 -6.21 4.47 -1.56
CA ALA A 30 -5.30 5.46 -2.13
C ALA A 30 -4.83 5.07 -3.54
N LEU A 31 -4.36 3.84 -3.73
CA LEU A 31 -3.90 3.35 -5.02
C LEU A 31 -5.04 3.30 -6.05
N HIS A 32 -6.24 2.88 -5.62
CA HIS A 32 -7.41 2.91 -6.49
C HIS A 32 -7.81 4.34 -6.85
N ALA A 33 -7.83 5.27 -5.88
CA ALA A 33 -8.16 6.67 -6.14
C ALA A 33 -7.17 7.38 -7.07
N GLU A 34 -5.89 7.01 -6.97
CA GLU A 34 -4.83 7.48 -7.88
C GLU A 34 -4.93 6.84 -9.28
N GLY A 35 -5.71 5.77 -9.44
CA GLY A 35 -5.93 5.11 -10.73
C GLY A 35 -4.71 4.37 -11.26
N VAL A 36 -3.80 3.93 -10.38
CA VAL A 36 -2.53 3.29 -10.82
C VAL A 36 -2.73 1.90 -11.43
N PHE A 37 -3.87 1.26 -11.17
CA PHE A 37 -4.16 -0.07 -11.69
C PHE A 37 -4.92 -0.02 -13.01
N ASN A 38 -4.33 -0.65 -14.04
CA ASN A 38 -4.90 -0.76 -15.39
C ASN A 38 -5.36 0.59 -15.96
N ASN A 39 -4.56 1.65 -15.80
CA ASN A 39 -4.90 3.01 -16.24
C ASN A 39 -6.24 3.53 -15.66
N GLY A 40 -6.51 3.19 -14.41
CA GLY A 40 -7.69 3.65 -13.67
C GLY A 40 -8.98 2.89 -13.99
N THR A 41 -8.93 1.79 -14.75
CA THR A 41 -10.14 1.04 -15.13
C THR A 41 -10.52 -0.08 -14.15
N THR A 42 -9.65 -0.37 -13.18
CA THR A 42 -9.86 -1.46 -12.21
C THR A 42 -10.92 -1.09 -11.18
N ASP A 43 -11.85 -1.99 -10.87
CA ASP A 43 -12.81 -1.76 -9.79
C ASP A 43 -12.09 -1.83 -8.43
N LEU A 44 -12.55 -1.04 -7.47
CA LEU A 44 -12.10 -1.08 -6.08
C LEU A 44 -12.21 -2.50 -5.49
N LYS A 45 -13.26 -3.25 -5.80
CA LYS A 45 -13.43 -4.63 -5.32
C LYS A 45 -12.38 -5.58 -5.89
N GLU A 46 -12.01 -5.41 -7.15
CA GLU A 46 -10.95 -6.20 -7.79
C GLU A 46 -9.59 -5.88 -7.17
N THR A 47 -9.33 -4.58 -6.92
CA THR A 47 -8.14 -4.14 -6.20
C THR A 47 -8.11 -4.74 -4.80
N ALA A 48 -9.20 -4.66 -4.04
CA ALA A 48 -9.27 -5.25 -2.70
C ALA A 48 -9.01 -6.76 -2.71
N LYS A 49 -9.64 -7.49 -3.65
CA LYS A 49 -9.46 -8.93 -3.82
C LYS A 49 -8.01 -9.29 -4.15
N PHE A 50 -7.36 -8.52 -5.02
CA PHE A 50 -5.93 -8.69 -5.31
C PHE A 50 -5.07 -8.62 -4.05
N PHE A 51 -5.32 -7.64 -3.17
CA PHE A 51 -4.57 -7.50 -1.92
C PHE A 51 -4.90 -8.60 -0.90
N GLU A 52 -6.16 -9.03 -0.80
CA GLU A 52 -6.56 -10.17 0.03
C GLU A 52 -5.83 -11.44 -0.37
N ASP A 53 -5.80 -11.76 -1.66
CA ASP A 53 -5.13 -12.95 -2.20
C ASP A 53 -3.61 -12.86 -2.05
N THR A 54 -3.03 -11.68 -2.28
CA THR A 54 -1.59 -11.45 -2.19
C THR A 54 -1.08 -11.63 -0.76
N PHE A 55 -1.82 -11.14 0.22
CA PHE A 55 -1.42 -11.19 1.63
C PHE A 55 -2.08 -12.30 2.44
N ASN A 56 -2.97 -13.08 1.83
CA ASN A 56 -3.80 -14.09 2.48
C ASN A 56 -4.51 -13.54 3.73
N ILE A 57 -5.21 -12.41 3.53
CA ILE A 57 -5.98 -11.69 4.57
C ILE A 57 -7.42 -11.53 4.12
N ASP A 58 -8.36 -11.64 5.05
CA ASP A 58 -9.75 -11.22 4.88
C ASP A 58 -9.91 -9.77 5.37
N LEU A 59 -10.25 -8.84 4.47
CA LEU A 59 -10.48 -7.42 4.80
C LEU A 59 -11.85 -7.17 5.44
N GLY A 60 -12.77 -8.13 5.37
CA GLY A 60 -14.11 -8.04 5.93
C GLY A 60 -14.90 -6.87 5.36
N GLN A 61 -15.53 -6.06 6.23
CA GLN A 61 -16.36 -4.93 5.82
C GLN A 61 -15.53 -3.69 5.44
N PHE A 62 -14.64 -3.82 4.46
CA PHE A 62 -13.66 -2.79 4.11
C PHE A 62 -14.28 -1.44 3.72
N HIS A 63 -15.45 -1.45 3.06
CA HIS A 63 -16.21 -0.22 2.78
C HIS A 63 -16.64 0.51 4.06
N ARG A 64 -17.12 -0.23 5.08
CA ARG A 64 -17.48 0.35 6.38
C ARG A 64 -16.26 0.96 7.07
N THR A 65 -15.15 0.22 7.08
CA THR A 65 -13.91 0.68 7.68
C THR A 65 -13.42 1.99 7.02
N PHE A 66 -13.54 2.11 5.70
CA PHE A 66 -13.23 3.36 5.01
C PHE A 66 -14.17 4.52 5.40
N PHE A 67 -15.47 4.27 5.53
CA PHE A 67 -16.40 5.30 6.02
C PHE A 67 -16.05 5.78 7.43
N GLU A 68 -15.67 4.86 8.32
CA GLU A 68 -15.20 5.18 9.67
C GLU A 68 -13.90 5.99 9.64
N MET A 69 -12.96 5.67 8.74
CA MET A 69 -11.74 6.46 8.53
C MET A 69 -12.06 7.90 8.13
N ARG A 70 -12.98 8.09 7.18
CA ARG A 70 -13.38 9.42 6.70
C ARG A 70 -14.10 10.25 7.76
N ALA A 71 -14.80 9.60 8.70
CA ALA A 71 -15.53 10.24 9.78
C ALA A 71 -14.64 10.74 10.93
N ARG A 72 -13.34 10.39 10.96
CA ARG A 72 -12.43 10.84 12.02
C ARG A 72 -12.21 12.36 11.95
N LYS A 73 -12.20 12.99 13.13
CA LYS A 73 -11.81 14.40 13.31
C LYS A 73 -10.29 14.59 13.31
N SER A 74 -9.56 13.51 13.62
CA SER A 74 -8.09 13.42 13.54
C SER A 74 -7.63 13.02 12.13
N GLU A 75 -6.33 12.85 11.95
CA GLU A 75 -5.69 12.44 10.69
C GLU A 75 -6.41 11.28 9.99
N ARG A 76 -6.96 11.57 8.81
CA ARG A 76 -7.76 10.63 7.99
C ARG A 76 -6.88 9.63 7.25
N THR A 77 -5.64 10.01 6.94
CA THR A 77 -4.67 9.23 6.15
C THR A 77 -3.40 8.94 6.96
N LYS A 78 -3.60 8.38 8.16
CA LYS A 78 -2.51 8.16 9.12
C LYS A 78 -1.42 7.23 8.57
N PHE A 79 -1.80 6.16 7.87
CA PHE A 79 -0.82 5.21 7.35
C PHE A 79 -0.03 5.79 6.18
N LEU A 80 -0.68 6.48 5.24
CA LEU A 80 0.00 7.10 4.10
C LEU A 80 0.95 8.22 4.53
N ASN A 81 0.56 9.02 5.53
CA ASN A 81 1.46 10.01 6.13
C ASN A 81 2.71 9.33 6.70
N SER A 82 2.54 8.24 7.46
CA SER A 82 3.65 7.48 8.00
C SER A 82 4.55 6.85 6.91
N LEU A 83 3.97 6.40 5.80
CA LEU A 83 4.74 5.86 4.65
C LEU A 83 5.59 6.95 4.01
N ARG A 84 5.01 8.12 3.73
CA ARG A 84 5.72 9.28 3.20
C ARG A 84 6.88 9.67 4.12
N ASP A 85 6.58 9.90 5.40
CA ASP A 85 7.57 10.38 6.36
C ASP A 85 8.74 9.38 6.52
N THR A 86 8.42 8.09 6.51
CA THR A 86 9.43 7.02 6.58
C THR A 86 10.27 6.93 5.30
N LEU A 87 9.67 7.13 4.13
CA LEU A 87 10.38 7.11 2.85
C LEU A 87 11.32 8.31 2.72
N VAL A 88 10.84 9.51 3.06
CA VAL A 88 11.64 10.75 3.04
C VAL A 88 12.84 10.61 3.98
N ARG A 89 12.62 10.19 5.23
CA ARG A 89 13.72 9.93 6.17
C ARG A 89 14.76 8.95 5.61
N ARG A 90 14.33 7.89 4.94
CA ARG A 90 15.25 6.93 4.32
C ARG A 90 16.06 7.56 3.16
N MET A 91 15.47 8.49 2.41
CA MET A 91 16.19 9.23 1.37
C MET A 91 17.23 10.16 2.00
N ASP A 92 16.83 10.93 3.02
CA ASP A 92 17.73 11.83 3.76
C ASP A 92 18.92 11.06 4.37
N GLU A 93 18.66 9.89 4.99
CA GLU A 93 19.71 8.99 5.52
C GLU A 93 20.70 8.50 4.47
N VAL A 94 20.30 8.41 3.20
CA VAL A 94 21.17 7.99 2.08
C VAL A 94 21.93 9.18 1.50
N ASP A 95 21.31 10.35 1.41
CA ASP A 95 21.93 11.56 0.87
C ASP A 95 22.96 12.18 1.85
N GLU A 96 22.82 11.93 3.16
CA GLU A 96 23.80 12.31 4.18
C GLU A 96 25.06 11.41 4.21
N ILE A 97 25.09 10.31 3.44
CA ILE A 97 26.21 9.34 3.32
C ILE A 97 27.02 9.62 2.05
#